data_AF-B6ALX6-F1
#
_entry.id   AF-B6ALX6-F1
#
_cell.length_a   1.000
_cell.length_b   1.000
_cell.length_c   1.000
_cell.angle_alpha   90.00
_cell.angle_beta   90.00
_cell.angle_gamma   90.00
#
_symmetry.space_group_name_H-M   'P 1'
#
loop_
_entity.id
_entity.type
_entity.pdbx_description
1 polymer ?
#
loop_
_entity_poly.entity_id
_entity_poly.type
_entity_poly.pdbx_seq_one_letter_code
_entity_poly.pdbx_strand_id
1 'polypeptide(L)'
;MEKMLFLVGCCPPPEWFIAMLEDCQKNPSEKDVTVLLWGEGVYNSRDRFPGALVMRQDSEGRGLDPGDRALTDGEAARMILEASRVVTCS
;
A
#
# COMPACT_ATOMS: atom_id res chain seq x y z
N MET A 1 -11.54 4.50 15.40
CA MET A 1 -11.15 3.72 14.21
C MET A 1 -9.64 3.85 14.09
N GLU A 2 -8.94 2.73 14.14
CA GLU A 2 -7.48 2.64 14.03
C GLU A 2 -7.07 2.74 12.55
N LYS A 3 -6.19 3.68 12.20
CA LYS A 3 -5.69 3.83 10.82
C LYS A 3 -4.46 2.95 10.61
N MET A 4 -4.58 1.88 9.84
CA MET A 4 -3.49 0.96 9.55
C MET A 4 -2.98 1.17 8.13
N LEU A 5 -1.68 1.44 7.99
CA LEU A 5 -1.02 1.60 6.69
C LEU A 5 -0.08 0.43 6.42
N PHE A 6 -0.32 -0.28 5.32
CA PHE A 6 0.53 -1.35 4.82
C PHE A 6 1.41 -0.81 3.68
N LEU A 7 2.72 -0.78 3.88
CA LEU A 7 3.71 -0.40 2.87
C LEU A 7 4.28 -1.66 2.21
N VAL A 8 4.11 -1.80 0.89
CA VAL A 8 4.56 -2.98 0.14
C VAL A 8 5.58 -2.57 -0.91
N GLY A 9 6.83 -2.96 -0.68
CA GLY A 9 8.01 -2.67 -1.50
C GLY A 9 8.45 -3.80 -2.42
N CYS A 10 8.01 -5.04 -2.15
CA CYS A 10 8.41 -6.24 -2.87
C CYS A 10 7.32 -6.76 -3.83
N CYS A 11 7.75 -7.52 -4.84
CA CYS A 11 6.86 -8.20 -5.77
C CYS A 11 7.38 -9.61 -6.11
N PRO A 12 6.67 -10.70 -5.74
CA PRO A 12 5.43 -10.74 -4.96
C PRO A 12 5.66 -10.61 -3.44
N PRO A 13 4.69 -10.08 -2.67
CA PRO A 13 4.74 -10.15 -1.21
C PRO A 13 4.53 -11.58 -0.70
N PRO A 14 5.10 -11.95 0.47
CA PRO A 14 4.91 -13.26 1.08
C PRO A 14 3.45 -13.52 1.45
N GLU A 15 2.99 -14.77 1.33
CA GLU A 15 1.61 -15.18 1.61
C GLU A 15 1.16 -14.88 3.05
N TRP A 16 2.05 -14.96 4.05
CA TRP A 16 1.73 -14.60 5.43
C TRP A 16 1.39 -13.11 5.60
N PHE A 17 1.99 -12.24 4.78
CA PHE A 17 1.74 -10.81 4.82
C PHE A 17 0.37 -10.49 4.24
N ILE A 18 0.01 -11.18 3.15
CA ILE A 18 -1.33 -11.10 2.54
C ILE A 18 -2.38 -11.57 3.54
N ALA A 19 -2.17 -12.72 4.19
CA ALA A 19 -3.11 -13.23 5.20
C ALA A 19 -3.31 -12.26 6.37
N MET A 20 -2.25 -11.56 6.80
CA MET A 20 -2.34 -10.53 7.85
C MET A 20 -3.15 -9.30 7.38
N LEU A 21 -2.96 -8.85 6.15
CA LEU A 21 -3.73 -7.76 5.56
C LEU A 21 -5.21 -8.12 5.49
N GLU A 22 -5.54 -9.30 4.96
CA GLU A 22 -6.91 -9.80 4.87
C GLU A 22 -7.58 -9.89 6.24
N ASP A 23 -6.87 -10.37 7.26
CA ASP A 23 -7.40 -10.44 8.61
C ASP A 23 -7.70 -9.07 9.23
N CYS A 24 -6.85 -8.07 8.94
CA CYS A 24 -7.10 -6.69 9.36
C CYS A 24 -8.33 -6.09 8.67
N GLN A 25 -8.60 -6.48 7.42
CA GLN A 25 -9.75 -6.00 6.65
C GLN A 25 -11.10 -6.63 7.09
N LYS A 26 -11.09 -7.75 7.83
CA LYS A 26 -12.34 -8.40 8.31
C LYS A 26 -13.12 -7.58 9.34
N ASN A 27 -12.51 -6.60 10.00
CA ASN A 27 -13.13 -5.80 11.06
C ASN A 27 -13.12 -4.29 10.73
N PRO A 28 -13.80 -3.85 9.66
CA PRO A 28 -13.73 -2.48 9.15
C PRO A 28 -14.35 -1.42 10.08
N SER A 29 -15.24 -1.81 10.99
CA SER A 29 -15.79 -0.89 12.01
C SER A 29 -14.75 -0.42 13.02
N GLU A 30 -13.67 -1.19 13.17
CA GLU A 30 -12.60 -0.93 14.13
C GLU A 30 -11.35 -0.39 13.44
N LYS A 31 -11.05 -0.89 12.23
CA LYS A 31 -9.81 -0.64 11.49
C LYS A 31 -10.10 -0.03 10.11
N ASP A 32 -9.42 1.07 9.82
CA ASP A 32 -9.31 1.67 8.49
C ASP A 32 -7.98 1.24 7.87
N VAL A 33 -8.01 0.34 6.89
CA VAL A 33 -6.82 -0.30 6.33
C VAL A 33 -6.51 0.27 4.95
N THR A 34 -5.32 0.85 4.81
CA THR A 34 -4.81 1.37 3.54
C THR A 34 -3.54 0.62 3.11
N VAL A 35 -3.40 0.39 1.80
CA VAL A 35 -2.21 -0.22 1.19
C VAL A 35 -1.54 0.82 0.28
N LEU A 36 -0.24 1.02 0.46
CA LEU A 36 0.61 1.84 -0.40
C LEU A 36 1.73 0.98 -0.98
N LEU A 37 1.80 0.95 -2.32
CA LEU A 37 2.82 0.23 -3.07
C LEU A 37 3.96 1.17 -3.45
N TRP A 38 5.19 0.74 -3.22
CA TRP A 38 6.42 1.49 -3.55
C TRP A 38 7.47 0.52 -4.10
N GLY A 39 8.58 1.04 -4.64
CA GLY A 39 9.65 0.23 -5.18
C GLY A 39 9.17 -0.77 -6.24
N GLU A 40 9.53 -2.05 -6.10
CA GLU A 40 9.02 -3.12 -6.98
C GLU A 40 7.55 -3.49 -6.67
N GLY A 41 7.07 -3.13 -5.48
CA GLY A 41 5.71 -3.40 -5.05
C GLY A 41 4.64 -2.81 -5.96
N VAL A 42 4.95 -1.76 -6.73
CA VAL A 42 4.01 -1.13 -7.69
C VAL A 42 3.52 -2.09 -8.78
N TYR A 43 4.26 -3.16 -9.08
CA TYR A 43 3.81 -4.21 -10.02
C TYR A 43 2.60 -4.98 -9.50
N ASN A 44 2.36 -5.00 -8.19
CA ASN A 44 1.18 -5.66 -7.59
C ASN A 44 -0.13 -4.85 -7.78
N SER A 45 -0.07 -3.62 -8.28
CA SER A 45 -1.22 -2.69 -8.38
C SER A 45 -2.35 -3.17 -9.29
N ARG A 46 -2.06 -4.07 -10.23
CA ARG A 46 -3.05 -4.60 -11.19
C ARG A 46 -3.68 -5.89 -10.70
N ASP A 47 -2.89 -6.77 -10.12
CA ASP A 47 -3.30 -8.16 -9.88
C ASP A 47 -3.67 -8.38 -8.40
N ARG A 48 -2.73 -8.12 -7.48
CA ARG A 48 -2.90 -8.44 -6.05
C ARG A 48 -3.57 -7.33 -5.25
N PHE A 49 -3.34 -6.07 -5.62
CA PHE A 49 -3.90 -4.93 -4.90
C PHE A 49 -4.56 -3.91 -5.85
N PRO A 50 -5.65 -4.29 -6.54
CA PRO A 50 -6.33 -3.45 -7.53
C PRO A 50 -6.87 -2.14 -6.96
N GLY A 51 -6.98 -1.99 -5.63
CA GLY A 51 -7.41 -0.77 -4.93
C GLY A 51 -6.29 -0.03 -4.17
N ALA A 52 -5.04 -0.50 -4.20
CA ALA A 52 -3.95 0.16 -3.47
C ALA A 52 -3.59 1.52 -4.06
N LEU A 53 -3.04 2.37 -3.19
CA LEU A 53 -2.33 3.59 -3.60
C LEU A 53 -0.94 3.19 -4.09
N VAL A 54 -0.37 3.98 -4.98
CA VAL A 54 0.95 3.71 -5.57
C VAL A 54 1.85 4.93 -5.47
N MET A 55 3.14 4.72 -5.24
CA MET A 55 4.13 5.78 -5.38
C MET A 55 4.23 6.18 -6.84
N ARG A 56 3.97 7.47 -7.13
CA ARG A 56 3.95 8.01 -8.49
C ARG A 56 5.30 7.84 -9.18
N GLN A 57 6.38 8.31 -8.54
CA GLN A 57 7.72 8.24 -9.09
C GLN A 57 8.16 6.80 -9.39
N ASP A 58 7.83 5.84 -8.50
CA ASP A 58 8.18 4.44 -8.71
C ASP A 58 7.44 3.81 -9.88
N SER A 59 6.16 4.16 -10.06
CA SER A 59 5.33 3.68 -11.15
C SER A 59 5.80 4.25 -12.49
N GLU A 60 5.98 5.58 -12.56
CA GLU A 60 6.48 6.29 -13.74
C GLU A 60 7.88 5.81 -14.14
N GLY A 61 8.79 5.67 -13.17
CA GLY A 61 10.15 5.18 -13.39
C GLY A 61 10.22 3.74 -13.92
N ARG A 62 9.13 2.98 -13.79
CA ARG A 62 8.97 1.60 -14.30
C ARG A 62 8.09 1.52 -15.55
N GLY A 63 7.70 2.66 -16.11
CA GLY A 63 6.84 2.72 -17.31
C GLY A 63 5.41 2.24 -17.06
N LEU A 64 4.94 2.28 -15.82
CA LEU A 64 3.55 2.00 -15.46
C LEU A 64 2.74 3.29 -15.46
N ASP A 65 1.49 3.21 -15.89
CA ASP A 65 0.52 4.29 -15.69
C ASP A 65 0.14 4.34 -14.20
N PRO A 66 0.48 5.40 -13.47
CA PRO A 66 0.25 5.49 -12.03
C PRO A 66 -1.24 5.76 -11.71
N GLY A 67 -2.03 6.23 -12.68
CA GLY A 67 -3.45 6.53 -12.54
C GLY A 67 -3.80 7.55 -11.45
N ASP A 68 -5.08 7.65 -11.11
CA ASP A 68 -5.60 8.63 -10.14
C ASP A 68 -5.24 8.30 -8.67
N ARG A 69 -4.64 7.14 -8.43
CA ARG A 69 -4.27 6.64 -7.09
C ARG A 69 -2.79 6.85 -6.76
N ALA A 70 -2.12 7.63 -7.59
CA ALA A 70 -0.71 7.94 -7.50
C ALA A 70 -0.42 9.02 -6.46
N LEU A 71 0.40 8.69 -5.47
CA LEU A 71 0.87 9.62 -4.45
C LEU A 71 2.27 10.14 -4.77
N THR A 72 2.48 11.40 -4.44
CA THR A 72 3.81 12.00 -4.28
C THR A 72 4.45 11.57 -2.96
N ASP A 73 5.76 11.77 -2.83
CA ASP A 73 6.49 11.51 -1.58
C ASP A 73 5.91 12.28 -0.39
N GLY A 74 5.47 13.52 -0.62
CA GLY A 74 4.85 14.35 0.42
C GLY A 74 3.51 13.80 0.90
N GLU A 75 2.67 13.31 0.00
CA GLU A 75 1.39 12.68 0.33
C GLU A 75 1.60 11.35 1.08
N ALA A 76 2.55 10.52 0.61
CA ALA A 76 2.92 9.28 1.28
C ALA A 76 3.48 9.52 2.70
N ALA A 77 4.39 10.49 2.84
CA ALA A 77 4.94 10.87 4.14
C ALA A 77 3.84 11.34 5.11
N ARG A 78 2.88 12.13 4.63
CA ARG A 78 1.73 12.55 5.43
C ARG A 78 0.88 11.36 5.88
N MET A 79 0.60 10.41 4.99
CA MET A 79 -0.15 9.20 5.34
C MET A 79 0.56 8.35 6.40
N ILE A 80 1.89 8.21 6.30
CA ILE A 80 2.71 7.52 7.30
C ILE A 80 2.58 8.20 8.66
N LEU A 81 2.63 9.52 8.71
CA LEU A 81 2.52 10.30 9.94
C LEU A 81 1.11 10.28 10.55
N GLU A 82 0.07 10.14 9.72
CA GLU A 82 -1.33 10.06 10.17
C GLU A 82 -1.77 8.62 10.55
N ALA A 83 -0.97 7.61 10.21
CA ALA A 83 -1.27 6.22 10.52
C ALA A 83 -1.10 5.93 12.02
N SER A 84 -2.06 5.20 12.59
CA SER A 84 -1.96 4.67 13.95
C SER A 84 -0.92 3.54 14.03
N ARG A 85 -0.81 2.76 12.95
CA ARG A 85 0.19 1.70 12.78
C ARG A 85 0.65 1.62 11.34
N VAL A 86 1.95 1.36 11.17
CA VAL A 86 2.57 1.11 9.87
C VAL A 86 3.14 -0.31 9.86
N VAL A 87 2.81 -1.07 8.83
CA VAL A 87 3.30 -2.43 8.62
C VAL A 87 3.99 -2.49 7.28
N THR A 88 5.24 -2.93 7.26
CA THR A 88 6.09 -2.84 6.07
C THR A 88 6.51 -4.22 5.58
N CYS A 89 6.51 -4.43 4.27
CA CYS A 89 7.11 -5.59 3.62
C CYS A 89 7.92 -5.11 2.42
N SER A 90 9.21 -5.43 2.41
CA SER A 90 10.20 -4.90 1.47
C SER A 90 11.21 -5.98 1.11
#